data_AF-J3HDT7-F1
#
_entry.id   AF-J3HDT7-F1
#
_cell.length_a   1.000
_cell.length_b   1.000
_cell.length_c   1.000
_cell.angle_alpha   90.00
_cell.angle_beta   90.00
_cell.angle_gamma   90.00
#
_symmetry.space_group_name_H-M   'P 1'
#
loop_
_entity.id
_entity.type
_entity.pdbx_description
1 polymer ?
#
loop_
_entity_poly.entity_id
_entity_poly.type
_entity_poly.pdbx_seq_one_letter_code
_entity_poly.pdbx_strand_id
1 'polypeptide(L)'
;MNDVPEFDLNTPDGGRGYIAELFKTVLKRHDYRQYIAERLAGDFACTLAQHFERITAERDALQLRLNASDQRIDELTGTSADRSPKDYAIEHAEYMAKSADHVLAEFQVYGLALIAVDEGGDDGEGELFEAIDSARQDLQEALVDLRSMVFEFRKRANRITPQ
;
A
#
# COMPACT_ATOMS: atom_id res chain seq x y z
N MET A 1 -9.39 -6.51 -34.72
CA MET A 1 -9.02 -5.12 -35.03
C MET A 1 -10.26 -4.26 -34.83
N ASN A 2 -10.23 -3.33 -33.88
CA ASN A 2 -11.28 -2.30 -33.83
C ASN A 2 -10.86 -1.23 -34.84
N ASP A 3 -11.55 -1.14 -35.98
CA ASP A 3 -11.48 0.03 -36.84
C ASP A 3 -11.99 1.22 -36.01
N VAL A 4 -11.06 2.00 -35.46
CA VAL A 4 -11.42 3.30 -34.89
C VAL A 4 -11.71 4.20 -36.08
N PRO A 5 -12.94 4.72 -36.24
CA PRO A 5 -13.23 5.65 -37.32
C PRO A 5 -12.28 6.84 -37.22
N GLU A 6 -11.53 7.10 -38.29
CA GLU A 6 -10.63 8.24 -38.36
C GLU A 6 -11.48 9.51 -38.47
N PHE A 7 -11.40 10.37 -37.46
CA PHE A 7 -12.14 11.63 -37.41
C PHE A 7 -11.21 12.79 -37.74
N ASP A 8 -11.55 13.58 -38.76
CA ASP A 8 -10.85 14.86 -39.00
C ASP A 8 -11.30 15.90 -37.98
N LEU A 9 -10.53 16.05 -36.91
CA LEU A 9 -10.83 16.94 -35.77
C LEU A 9 -10.78 18.43 -36.12
N ASN A 10 -10.38 18.80 -37.34
CA ASN A 10 -10.42 20.18 -37.82
C ASN A 10 -11.78 20.54 -38.45
N THR A 11 -12.66 19.55 -38.62
CA THR A 11 -13.99 19.75 -39.19
C THR A 11 -15.07 19.61 -38.12
N PRO A 12 -16.14 20.42 -38.17
CA PRO A 12 -17.28 20.29 -37.27
C PRO A 12 -17.85 18.86 -37.20
N ASP A 13 -17.96 18.19 -38.35
CA ASP A 13 -18.49 16.82 -38.43
C ASP A 13 -17.55 15.80 -37.79
N GLY A 14 -16.24 15.94 -38.00
CA GLY A 14 -15.23 15.09 -37.35
C GLY A 14 -15.16 15.32 -35.84
N GLY A 15 -15.18 16.57 -35.37
CA GLY A 15 -15.22 16.90 -33.95
C GLY A 15 -16.48 16.34 -33.25
N ARG A 16 -17.66 16.52 -33.84
CA ARG A 16 -18.92 15.96 -33.31
C ARG A 16 -18.92 14.43 -33.34
N GLY A 17 -18.40 13.83 -34.42
CA GLY A 17 -18.27 12.39 -34.58
C GLY A 17 -17.39 11.77 -33.48
N TYR A 18 -16.23 12.38 -33.23
CA TYR A 18 -15.32 11.97 -32.16
C TYR A 18 -15.99 12.01 -30.78
N ILE A 19 -16.64 13.13 -30.45
CA ILE A 19 -17.33 13.28 -29.15
C ILE A 19 -18.48 12.28 -29.00
N ALA A 20 -19.24 12.01 -30.06
CA ALA A 20 -20.29 11.00 -30.03
C ALA A 20 -19.73 9.58 -29.79
N GLU A 21 -18.60 9.24 -30.41
CA GLU A 21 -17.96 7.95 -30.20
C GLU A 21 -17.33 7.85 -28.81
N LEU A 22 -16.78 8.94 -28.26
CA LEU A 22 -16.30 8.99 -26.88
C LEU A 22 -17.42 8.71 -25.87
N PHE A 23 -18.58 9.36 -26.04
CA PHE A 23 -19.75 9.12 -25.17
C PHE A 23 -20.25 7.67 -25.26
N LYS A 24 -20.22 7.08 -26.46
CA LYS A 24 -20.58 5.68 -26.67
C LYS A 24 -19.58 4.71 -26.06
N THR A 25 -18.28 4.96 -26.21
CA THR A 25 -17.23 4.00 -25.81
C THR A 25 -16.87 4.11 -24.34
N VAL A 26 -16.68 5.33 -23.84
CA VAL A 26 -16.25 5.64 -22.47
C VAL A 26 -17.44 5.71 -21.52
N LEU A 27 -18.46 6.49 -21.87
CA LEU A 27 -19.63 6.69 -20.99
C LEU A 27 -20.75 5.67 -21.21
N LYS A 28 -20.64 4.80 -22.23
CA LYS A 28 -21.67 3.83 -22.63
C LYS A 28 -23.06 4.44 -22.84
N ARG A 29 -23.10 5.72 -23.26
CA ARG A 29 -24.34 6.45 -23.53
C ARG A 29 -24.54 6.68 -25.01
N HIS A 30 -25.73 6.32 -25.49
CA HIS A 30 -26.11 6.38 -26.90
C HIS A 30 -27.15 7.47 -27.21
N ASP A 31 -27.82 7.98 -26.18
CA ASP A 31 -28.97 8.88 -26.28
C ASP A 31 -28.59 10.30 -26.73
N TYR A 32 -27.33 10.71 -26.57
CA TYR A 32 -26.86 12.03 -26.98
C TYR A 32 -26.39 12.12 -28.43
N ARG A 33 -26.36 11.02 -29.18
CA ARG A 33 -25.76 11.01 -30.53
C ARG A 33 -26.42 12.03 -31.46
N GLN A 34 -27.75 12.09 -31.48
CA GLN A 34 -28.50 13.04 -32.32
C GLN A 34 -28.25 14.48 -31.87
N TYR A 35 -28.28 14.74 -30.56
CA TYR A 35 -28.00 16.07 -30.02
C TYR A 35 -26.58 16.54 -30.37
N ILE A 36 -25.58 15.66 -30.24
CA ILE A 36 -24.19 15.98 -30.56
C ILE A 36 -24.03 16.27 -32.06
N ALA A 37 -24.66 15.47 -32.92
CA ALA A 37 -24.57 15.65 -34.37
C ALA A 37 -25.25 16.95 -34.86
N GLU A 38 -26.41 17.29 -34.31
CA GLU A 38 -27.25 18.37 -34.84
C GLU A 38 -27.12 19.69 -34.08
N ARG A 39 -26.79 19.65 -32.78
CA ARG A 39 -26.95 20.81 -31.88
C ARG A 39 -25.68 21.26 -31.18
N LEU A 40 -24.65 20.42 -31.09
CA LEU A 40 -23.38 20.82 -30.49
C LEU A 40 -22.67 21.81 -31.43
N ALA A 41 -22.21 22.96 -30.93
CA ALA A 41 -21.48 23.92 -31.77
C ALA A 41 -20.22 23.27 -32.36
N GLY A 42 -19.99 23.46 -33.66
CA GLY A 42 -18.98 22.73 -34.42
C GLY A 42 -17.54 23.07 -34.01
N ASP A 43 -17.27 24.35 -33.85
CA ASP A 43 -16.00 24.90 -33.34
C ASP A 43 -15.66 24.40 -31.92
N PHE A 44 -16.67 24.38 -31.04
CA PHE A 44 -16.53 23.82 -29.71
C PHE A 44 -16.25 22.32 -29.77
N ALA A 45 -16.95 21.57 -30.64
CA ALA A 45 -16.73 20.14 -30.82
C ALA A 45 -15.30 19.83 -31.31
N CYS A 46 -14.79 20.59 -32.28
CA CYS A 46 -13.41 20.46 -32.76
C CYS A 46 -12.41 20.71 -31.62
N THR A 47 -12.55 21.84 -30.92
CA THR A 47 -11.63 22.24 -29.84
C THR A 47 -11.61 21.20 -28.72
N LEU A 48 -12.78 20.71 -28.33
CA LEU A 48 -12.91 19.71 -27.28
C LEU A 48 -12.34 18.35 -27.71
N ALA A 49 -12.60 17.93 -28.95
CA ALA A 49 -12.06 16.68 -29.47
C ALA A 49 -10.53 16.71 -29.54
N GLN A 50 -9.94 17.81 -30.06
CA GLN A 50 -8.48 18.00 -30.08
C GLN A 50 -7.87 17.99 -28.67
N HIS A 51 -8.56 18.60 -27.70
CA HIS A 51 -8.12 18.59 -26.31
C HIS A 51 -8.10 17.17 -25.71
N PHE A 52 -9.15 16.37 -25.94
CA PHE A 52 -9.20 14.99 -25.47
C PHE A 52 -8.21 14.07 -26.16
N GLU A 53 -7.98 14.27 -27.47
CA GLU A 53 -6.95 13.55 -28.21
C GLU A 53 -5.57 13.80 -27.62
N ARG A 54 -5.26 15.07 -27.32
CA ARG A 54 -4.00 15.45 -26.66
C ARG A 54 -3.85 14.79 -25.29
N ILE A 55 -4.88 14.82 -24.44
CA ILE A 55 -4.84 14.19 -23.11
C ILE A 55 -4.63 12.67 -23.24
N THR A 56 -5.26 12.05 -24.22
CA THR A 56 -5.15 10.63 -24.49
C THR A 56 -3.73 10.27 -24.94
N ALA A 57 -3.16 11.04 -25.86
CA ALA A 57 -1.77 10.88 -26.30
C ALA A 57 -0.77 11.07 -25.15
N GLU A 58 -0.98 12.08 -24.28
CA GLU A 58 -0.15 12.31 -23.10
C GLU A 58 -0.25 11.16 -22.10
N ARG A 59 -1.47 10.66 -21.82
CA ARG A 59 -1.69 9.50 -20.96
C ARG A 59 -0.98 8.26 -21.51
N ASP A 60 -1.11 7.99 -22.80
CA ASP A 60 -0.52 6.80 -23.42
C ASP A 60 1.01 6.88 -23.43
N ALA A 61 1.58 8.06 -23.67
CA ALA A 61 3.01 8.31 -23.53
C ALA A 61 3.50 8.12 -22.08
N LEU A 62 2.72 8.58 -21.09
CA LEU A 62 3.04 8.36 -19.67
C LEU A 62 2.95 6.89 -19.30
N GLN A 63 1.92 6.17 -19.78
CA GLN A 63 1.77 4.73 -19.53
C GLN A 63 2.95 3.95 -20.12
N LEU A 64 3.40 4.30 -21.33
CA LEU A 64 4.59 3.69 -21.94
C LEU A 64 5.84 3.93 -21.09
N ARG A 65 6.01 5.15 -20.57
CA ARG A 65 7.14 5.52 -19.70
C ARG A 65 7.09 4.78 -18.37
N LEU A 66 5.92 4.60 -17.78
CA LEU A 66 5.72 3.82 -16.56
C LEU A 66 6.09 2.36 -16.80
N ASN A 67 5.55 1.73 -17.85
CA ASN A 67 5.89 0.35 -18.18
C ASN A 67 7.41 0.16 -18.43
N ALA A 68 8.05 1.11 -19.11
CA ALA A 68 9.50 1.09 -19.31
C ALA A 68 10.30 1.39 -18.02
N SER A 69 9.69 2.09 -17.04
CA SER A 69 10.27 2.27 -15.71
C SER A 69 10.16 0.98 -14.90
N ASP A 70 9.00 0.34 -14.89
CA ASP A 70 8.76 -0.93 -14.20
C ASP A 70 9.70 -2.00 -14.73
N GLN A 71 9.86 -2.12 -16.05
CA GLN A 71 10.82 -3.04 -16.64
C GLN A 71 12.26 -2.74 -16.21
N ARG A 72 12.67 -1.46 -16.18
CA ARG A 72 14.02 -1.08 -15.71
C ARG A 72 14.19 -1.35 -14.22
N ILE A 73 13.14 -1.19 -13.42
CA ILE A 73 13.14 -1.55 -12.00
C ILE A 73 13.29 -3.06 -11.88
N ASP A 74 12.54 -3.87 -12.63
CA ASP A 74 12.66 -5.33 -12.61
C ASP A 74 14.06 -5.81 -13.04
N GLU A 75 14.69 -5.11 -13.99
CA GLU A 75 16.07 -5.39 -14.42
C GLU A 75 17.11 -4.96 -13.37
N LEU A 76 16.96 -3.77 -12.77
CA LEU A 76 17.84 -3.27 -11.69
C LEU A 76 17.67 -4.03 -10.38
N THR A 77 16.45 -4.48 -10.10
CA THR A 77 16.07 -5.28 -8.93
C THR A 77 16.02 -6.77 -9.24
N GLY A 78 16.55 -7.17 -10.41
CA GLY A 78 16.69 -8.57 -10.78
C GLY A 78 17.32 -9.30 -9.61
N THR A 79 16.52 -10.11 -8.91
CA THR A 79 16.77 -10.79 -7.61
C THR A 79 16.46 -10.05 -6.28
N SER A 80 15.36 -9.32 -6.14
CA SER A 80 14.76 -9.08 -4.79
C SER A 80 13.58 -9.99 -4.43
N ALA A 81 13.28 -10.96 -5.30
CA ALA A 81 12.56 -12.18 -4.91
C ALA A 81 13.48 -13.22 -4.23
N ASP A 82 14.77 -12.88 -4.04
CA ASP A 82 15.82 -13.80 -3.61
C ASP A 82 16.30 -13.56 -2.17
N ARG A 83 15.40 -13.11 -1.27
CA ARG A 83 15.63 -13.43 0.14
C ARG A 83 15.29 -14.90 0.30
N SER A 84 16.33 -15.72 0.42
CA SER A 84 16.18 -17.15 0.69
C SER A 84 15.25 -17.31 1.91
N PRO A 85 14.45 -18.39 2.00
CA PRO A 85 13.77 -18.75 3.25
C PRO A 85 14.71 -18.70 4.47
N LYS A 86 16.00 -18.94 4.26
CA LYS A 86 17.06 -18.78 5.26
C LYS A 86 17.27 -17.33 5.70
N ASP A 87 17.30 -16.37 4.78
CA ASP A 87 17.53 -14.95 5.12
C ASP A 87 16.35 -14.38 5.92
N TYR A 88 15.13 -14.79 5.55
CA TYR A 88 13.94 -14.49 6.34
C TYR A 88 13.97 -15.12 7.74
N ALA A 89 14.44 -16.36 7.85
CA ALA A 89 14.55 -17.04 9.13
C ALA A 89 15.61 -16.38 10.03
N ILE A 90 16.73 -15.91 9.45
CA ILE A 90 17.78 -15.19 10.18
C ILE A 90 17.26 -13.84 10.69
N GLU A 91 16.66 -13.02 9.82
CA GLU A 91 16.08 -11.73 10.23
C GLU A 91 15.00 -11.91 11.31
N HIS A 92 14.15 -12.93 11.14
CA HIS A 92 13.11 -13.21 12.13
C HIS A 92 13.70 -13.67 13.47
N ALA A 93 14.72 -14.54 13.46
CA ALA A 93 15.43 -14.96 14.66
C ALA A 93 16.13 -13.79 15.36
N GLU A 94 16.76 -12.88 14.62
CA GLU A 94 17.36 -11.65 15.17
C GLU A 94 16.30 -10.76 15.82
N TYR A 95 15.14 -10.61 15.18
CA TYR A 95 14.03 -9.84 15.74
C TYR A 95 13.44 -10.50 16.99
N MET A 96 13.28 -11.83 17.00
CA MET A 96 12.87 -12.59 18.17
C MET A 96 13.87 -12.47 19.32
N ALA A 97 15.17 -12.51 19.04
CA ALA A 97 16.20 -12.33 20.05
C ALA A 97 16.08 -10.95 20.72
N LYS A 98 15.93 -9.88 19.93
CA LYS A 98 15.70 -8.53 20.45
C LYS A 98 14.42 -8.42 21.31
N SER A 99 13.33 -9.05 20.86
CA SER A 99 12.07 -9.07 21.62
C SER A 99 12.21 -9.86 22.94
N ALA A 100 12.96 -10.95 22.94
CA ALA A 100 13.26 -11.71 24.15
C ALA A 100 14.16 -10.92 25.12
N ASP A 101 15.17 -10.22 24.61
CA ASP A 101 16.02 -9.32 25.40
C ASP A 101 15.19 -8.20 26.04
N HIS A 102 14.22 -7.64 25.29
CA HIS A 102 13.30 -6.63 25.82
C HIS A 102 12.41 -7.20 26.93
N VAL A 103 11.82 -8.39 26.75
CA VAL A 103 11.06 -9.06 27.82
C VAL A 103 11.91 -9.29 29.07
N LEU A 104 13.18 -9.67 28.90
CA LEU A 104 14.09 -9.86 30.03
C LEU A 104 14.38 -8.54 30.77
N ALA A 105 14.55 -7.45 30.03
CA ALA A 105 14.73 -6.12 30.62
C ALA A 105 13.48 -5.68 31.42
N GLU A 106 12.29 -5.81 30.86
CA GLU A 106 11.05 -5.46 31.57
C GLU A 106 10.81 -6.36 32.79
N PHE A 107 11.19 -7.64 32.70
CA PHE A 107 11.12 -8.56 33.84
C PHE A 107 12.06 -8.13 34.98
N GLN A 108 13.25 -7.64 34.64
CA GLN A 108 14.19 -7.09 35.64
C GLN A 108 13.64 -5.82 36.28
N VAL A 109 13.06 -4.91 35.51
CA VAL A 109 12.41 -3.68 36.02
C VAL A 109 11.27 -4.05 36.98
N TYR A 110 10.40 -4.98 36.59
CA TYR A 110 9.33 -5.47 37.44
C TYR A 110 9.85 -6.11 38.73
N GLY A 111 10.90 -6.93 38.65
CA GLY A 111 11.53 -7.54 39.83
C GLY A 111 12.14 -6.52 40.79
N LEU A 112 12.79 -5.48 40.26
CA LEU A 112 13.32 -4.38 41.07
C LEU A 112 12.20 -3.57 41.75
N ALA A 113 11.09 -3.33 41.05
CA ALA A 113 9.93 -2.65 41.63
C ALA A 113 9.31 -3.45 42.79
N LEU A 114 9.25 -4.78 42.69
CA LEU A 114 8.80 -5.65 43.79
C LEU A 114 9.72 -5.59 45.01
N ILE A 115 11.04 -5.60 44.80
CA ILE A 115 12.03 -5.51 45.90
C ILE A 115 11.93 -4.15 46.58
N ALA A 116 11.75 -3.06 45.82
CA ALA A 116 11.63 -1.71 46.37
C ALA A 116 10.41 -1.53 47.29
N VAL A 117 9.30 -2.25 47.03
CA VAL A 117 8.15 -2.30 47.97
C VAL A 117 8.48 -3.08 49.23
N ASP A 118 9.16 -4.23 49.12
CA ASP A 118 9.51 -5.06 50.29
C ASP A 118 10.51 -4.35 51.23
N GLU A 119 11.35 -3.47 50.68
CA GLU A 119 12.35 -2.68 51.43
C GLU A 119 11.84 -1.29 51.87
N GLY A 120 10.68 -0.84 51.36
CA GLY A 120 10.09 0.46 51.65
C GLY A 120 9.38 0.54 53.00
N GLY A 121 9.58 1.64 53.74
CA GLY A 121 8.76 1.96 54.93
C GLY A 121 7.44 2.64 54.56
N ASP A 122 6.56 2.81 55.55
CA ASP A 122 5.17 3.33 55.46
C ASP A 122 5.03 4.66 54.68
N ASP A 123 6.08 5.49 54.65
CA ASP A 123 6.07 6.85 54.07
C ASP A 123 6.37 6.92 52.54
N GLY A 124 5.84 5.97 51.74
CA GLY A 124 6.04 5.97 50.28
C GLY A 124 5.36 4.87 49.48
N GLU A 125 4.54 4.02 50.11
CA GLU A 125 3.99 2.81 49.48
C GLU A 125 3.15 3.07 48.21
N GLY A 126 2.41 4.19 48.17
CA GLY A 126 1.54 4.52 47.02
C GLY A 126 2.30 4.70 45.70
N GLU A 127 3.42 5.42 45.71
CA GLU A 127 4.26 5.63 44.53
C GLU A 127 4.96 4.32 44.09
N LEU A 128 5.29 3.46 45.05
CA LEU A 128 5.92 2.16 44.78
C LEU A 128 4.93 1.16 44.17
N PHE A 129 3.66 1.15 44.60
CA PHE A 129 2.62 0.33 43.97
C PHE A 129 2.28 0.79 42.55
N GLU A 130 2.27 2.10 42.28
CA GLU A 130 2.12 2.63 40.91
C GLU A 130 3.29 2.22 40.01
N ALA A 131 4.53 2.23 40.53
CA ALA A 131 5.70 1.74 39.81
C ALA A 131 5.63 0.24 39.49
N ILE A 132 5.13 -0.59 40.41
CA ILE A 132 4.87 -2.02 40.17
C ILE A 132 3.84 -2.20 39.06
N ASP A 133 2.72 -1.46 39.12
CA ASP A 133 1.64 -1.60 38.15
C ASP A 133 2.08 -1.17 36.75
N SER A 134 2.85 -0.08 36.64
CA SER A 134 3.46 0.35 35.37
C SER A 134 4.39 -0.72 34.82
N ALA A 135 5.37 -1.18 35.62
CA ALA A 135 6.34 -2.19 35.19
C ALA A 135 5.67 -3.53 34.82
N ARG A 136 4.58 -3.89 35.52
CA ARG A 136 3.76 -5.07 35.19
C ARG A 136 3.07 -4.91 33.84
N GLN A 137 2.53 -3.74 33.54
CA GLN A 137 1.88 -3.46 32.26
C GLN A 137 2.89 -3.53 31.11
N ASP A 138 4.06 -2.91 31.28
CA ASP A 138 5.12 -2.90 30.27
C ASP A 138 5.64 -4.33 29.99
N LEU A 139 5.82 -5.14 31.04
CA LEU A 139 6.16 -6.56 30.90
C LEU A 139 5.07 -7.36 30.16
N GLN A 140 3.79 -7.10 30.45
CA GLN A 140 2.69 -7.77 29.76
C GLN A 140 2.63 -7.42 28.28
N GLU A 141 2.87 -6.17 27.92
CA GLU A 141 2.95 -5.71 26.53
C GLU A 141 4.08 -6.42 25.80
N ALA A 142 5.29 -6.42 26.38
CA ALA A 142 6.45 -7.11 25.81
C ALA A 142 6.21 -8.62 25.59
N LEU A 143 5.50 -9.30 26.51
CA LEU A 143 5.13 -10.71 26.37
C LEU A 143 4.09 -10.96 25.26
N VAL A 144 3.13 -10.05 25.09
CA VAL A 144 2.12 -10.13 24.03
C VAL A 144 2.78 -9.97 22.66
N ASP A 145 3.72 -9.04 22.54
CA ASP A 145 4.47 -8.80 21.31
C ASP A 145 5.32 -10.00 20.93
N LEU A 146 6.09 -10.55 21.88
CA LEU A 146 6.89 -11.76 21.65
C LEU A 146 6.01 -12.93 21.16
N ARG A 147 4.85 -13.14 21.78
CA ARG A 147 3.91 -14.19 21.38
C ARG A 147 3.35 -13.97 19.97
N SER A 148 3.00 -12.73 19.63
CA SER A 148 2.49 -12.38 18.30
C SER A 148 3.54 -12.63 17.22
N MET A 149 4.81 -12.34 17.51
CA MET A 149 5.93 -12.60 16.61
C MET A 149 6.20 -14.10 16.39
N VAL A 150 6.11 -14.91 17.45
CA VAL A 150 6.21 -16.37 17.36
C VAL A 150 5.07 -16.95 16.52
N PHE A 151 3.85 -16.42 16.66
CA PHE A 151 2.71 -16.86 15.88
C PHE A 151 2.90 -16.61 14.38
N GLU A 152 3.29 -15.39 14.00
CA GLU A 152 3.52 -15.06 12.59
C GLU A 152 4.68 -15.86 11.97
N PHE A 153 5.73 -16.20 12.75
CA PHE A 153 6.77 -17.13 12.30
C PHE A 153 6.22 -18.49 11.91
N ARG A 154 5.48 -19.12 12.84
CA ARG A 154 4.91 -20.46 12.64
C ARG A 154 3.96 -20.49 11.44
N LYS A 155 3.12 -19.46 11.32
CA LYS A 155 2.20 -19.29 10.19
C LYS A 155 2.92 -19.24 8.85
N ARG A 156 4.08 -18.58 8.78
CA ARG A 156 4.89 -18.49 7.55
C ARG A 156 5.66 -19.77 7.27
N ALA A 157 6.24 -20.40 8.29
CA ALA A 157 6.91 -21.70 8.16
C ALA A 157 5.97 -22.76 7.56
N ASN A 158 4.72 -22.81 8.04
CA ASN A 158 3.70 -23.73 7.53
C ASN A 158 3.29 -23.50 6.07
N ARG A 159 3.59 -22.33 5.47
CA ARG A 159 3.33 -22.05 4.05
C ARG A 159 4.44 -22.57 3.13
N ILE A 160 5.63 -22.84 3.68
CA ILE A 160 6.83 -23.23 2.92
C ILE A 160 6.98 -24.75 2.88
N THR A 161 6.42 -25.48 3.86
CA THR A 161 6.36 -26.95 3.86
C THR A 161 5.05 -27.41 3.19
N PRO A 162 5.07 -28.00 1.98
CA PRO A 162 3.86 -28.64 1.43
C PRO A 162 3.51 -29.84 2.31
N GLN A 163 2.22 -30.04 2.62
CA GLN A 163 1.72 -31.27 3.24
C GLN A 163 1.84 -32.46 2.29
#